data_AF-A0A060CB00-F1
#
_entry.id   AF-A0A060CB00-F1
#
_cell.length_a   1.000
_cell.length_b   1.000
_cell.length_c   1.000
_cell.angle_alpha   90.00
_cell.angle_beta   90.00
_cell.angle_gamma   90.00
#
_symmetry.space_group_name_H-M   'P 1'
#
loop_
_entity.id
_entity.type
_entity.pdbx_description
1 polymer ?
#
loop_
_entity_poly.entity_id
_entity_poly.type
_entity_poly.pdbx_seq_one_letter_code
_entity_poly.pdbx_strand_id
1 'polypeptide(L)'
;QSIDYVECHDNNTLYDKLKASLGGESETSILERLKMINAIVVFGAGIPFIHAGQEIGATKNMNDNTFDAGDDLNGLDYGLAVKRWDYYRFMAQAIAFRKANPDLWFQTKDEVQSTLSFENIEKGCLLIRYGARGDGFHYVFINPARTA
;
A
#
# COMPACT_ATOMS: atom_id res chain seq x y z
N GLN A 1 12.76 -8.09 -11.35
CA GLN A 1 12.43 -7.18 -12.47
C GLN A 1 11.02 -6.58 -12.34
N SER A 2 10.30 -6.76 -11.22
CA SER A 2 8.96 -6.18 -11.00
C SER A 2 9.07 -4.90 -10.18
N ILE A 3 8.41 -3.83 -10.63
CA ILE A 3 8.14 -2.63 -9.84
C ILE A 3 6.67 -2.72 -9.41
N ASP A 4 6.45 -2.83 -8.11
CA ASP A 4 5.12 -3.02 -7.54
C ASP A 4 4.58 -1.65 -7.11
N TYR A 5 3.45 -1.23 -7.67
CA TYR A 5 2.85 0.07 -7.38
C TYR A 5 1.33 0.07 -7.62
N VAL A 6 0.66 1.08 -7.10
CA VAL A 6 -0.80 1.29 -7.22
C VAL A 6 -1.19 2.74 -7.54
N GLU A 7 -0.21 3.65 -7.50
CA GLU A 7 -0.36 5.05 -7.85
C GLU A 7 0.98 5.56 -8.39
N CYS A 8 0.92 6.45 -9.37
CA CYS A 8 2.04 7.24 -9.87
C CYS A 8 1.52 8.65 -10.22
N HIS A 9 2.34 9.43 -10.94
CA HIS A 9 1.93 10.77 -11.36
C HIS A 9 0.83 10.75 -12.43
N ASP A 10 0.76 9.69 -13.23
CA ASP A 10 -0.30 9.47 -14.20
C ASP A 10 -1.59 9.00 -13.52
N ASN A 11 -2.73 9.31 -14.15
CA ASN A 11 -4.06 8.88 -13.73
C ASN A 11 -4.50 9.46 -12.38
N ASN A 12 -5.63 8.94 -11.88
CA ASN A 12 -6.16 9.29 -10.57
C ASN A 12 -5.23 8.80 -9.47
N THR A 13 -5.15 9.57 -8.38
CA THR A 13 -4.60 9.07 -7.11
C THR A 13 -5.38 7.83 -6.65
N LEU A 14 -4.76 6.98 -5.84
CA LEU A 14 -5.42 5.84 -5.20
C LEU A 14 -6.62 6.30 -4.38
N TYR A 15 -6.49 7.43 -3.68
CA TYR A 15 -7.60 8.00 -2.92
C TYR A 15 -8.78 8.36 -3.82
N ASP A 16 -8.54 9.08 -4.92
CA ASP A 16 -9.58 9.47 -5.87
C ASP A 16 -10.21 8.25 -6.54
N LYS A 17 -9.38 7.28 -6.93
CA LYS A 17 -9.85 6.03 -7.53
C LYS A 17 -10.74 5.24 -6.57
N LEU A 18 -10.35 5.09 -5.30
CA LEU A 18 -11.16 4.43 -4.28
C LEU A 18 -12.47 5.19 -4.05
N LYS A 19 -12.42 6.52 -3.98
CA LYS A 19 -13.62 7.35 -3.81
C LYS A 19 -14.61 7.19 -4.97
N ALA A 20 -14.13 7.13 -6.22
CA ALA A 20 -14.97 6.83 -7.38
C ALA A 20 -15.53 5.41 -7.36
N SER A 21 -14.71 4.42 -7.03
CA SER A 21 -15.08 3.00 -7.09
C SER A 21 -15.96 2.53 -5.93
N LEU A 22 -15.91 3.22 -4.79
CA LEU A 22 -16.59 2.84 -3.55
C LEU A 22 -17.67 3.86 -3.15
N GLY A 23 -18.28 4.53 -4.13
CA GLY A 23 -19.26 5.58 -3.91
C GLY A 23 -20.28 5.25 -2.80
N GLY A 24 -20.30 6.06 -1.74
CA GLY A 24 -21.15 5.89 -0.57
C GLY A 24 -20.47 5.32 0.68
N GLU A 25 -19.21 4.87 0.58
CA GLU A 25 -18.40 4.50 1.75
C GLU A 25 -17.88 5.73 2.50
N SER A 26 -17.65 5.59 3.80
CA SER A 26 -17.11 6.67 4.63
C SER A 26 -15.65 6.97 4.28
N GLU A 27 -15.20 8.20 4.55
CA GLU A 27 -13.80 8.57 4.36
C GLU A 27 -12.85 7.65 5.14
N THR A 28 -13.20 7.29 6.38
CA THR A 28 -12.44 6.33 7.19
C THR A 28 -12.31 4.97 6.50
N SER A 29 -13.41 4.44 5.93
CA SER A 29 -13.40 3.16 5.19
C SER A 29 -12.47 3.23 3.98
N ILE A 30 -12.49 4.34 3.24
CA ILE A 30 -11.59 4.59 2.10
C ILE A 30 -10.13 4.61 2.56
N LEU A 31 -9.82 5.31 3.66
CA LEU A 31 -8.45 5.44 4.16
C LEU A 31 -7.90 4.13 4.73
N GLU A 32 -8.70 3.30 5.39
CA GLU A 32 -8.26 1.97 5.83
C GLU A 32 -7.97 1.04 4.64
N ARG A 33 -8.76 1.13 3.56
CA ARG A 33 -8.46 0.40 2.33
C ARG A 33 -7.19 0.89 1.66
N LEU A 34 -6.98 2.21 1.60
CA LEU A 34 -5.75 2.81 1.11
C LEU A 34 -4.53 2.32 1.90
N LYS A 35 -4.61 2.33 3.24
CA LYS A 35 -3.57 1.82 4.14
C LYS A 35 -3.25 0.34 3.88
N MET A 36 -4.28 -0.49 3.71
CA MET A 36 -4.13 -1.91 3.38
C MET A 36 -3.45 -2.11 2.02
N ILE A 37 -3.90 -1.39 0.97
CA ILE A 37 -3.33 -1.50 -0.38
C ILE A 37 -1.86 -1.06 -0.38
N ASN A 38 -1.54 0.01 0.35
CA ASN A 38 -0.17 0.44 0.57
C ASN A 38 0.69 -0.65 1.25
N ALA A 39 0.15 -1.34 2.26
CA ALA A 39 0.83 -2.46 2.90
C ALA A 39 1.07 -3.63 1.93
N ILE A 40 0.14 -3.93 1.03
CA ILE A 40 0.30 -4.97 -0.01
C ILE A 40 1.49 -4.63 -0.91
N VAL A 41 1.61 -3.38 -1.35
CA VAL A 41 2.76 -2.93 -2.16
C VAL A 41 4.07 -3.06 -1.37
N VAL A 42 4.09 -2.58 -0.12
CA VAL A 42 5.29 -2.66 0.72
C VAL A 42 5.71 -4.11 0.97
N PHE A 43 4.78 -5.05 1.19
CA PHE A 43 5.11 -6.45 1.48
C PHE A 43 5.17 -7.34 0.24
N GLY A 44 4.98 -6.78 -0.97
CA GLY A 44 5.15 -7.48 -2.23
C GLY A 44 6.55 -8.07 -2.43
N ALA A 45 6.66 -9.08 -3.28
CA ALA A 45 7.93 -9.74 -3.56
C ALA A 45 8.84 -8.92 -4.50
N GLY A 46 8.32 -7.89 -5.18
CA GLY A 46 9.06 -7.01 -6.07
C GLY A 46 9.67 -5.80 -5.38
N ILE A 47 9.92 -4.76 -6.18
CA ILE A 47 10.47 -3.48 -5.72
C ILE A 47 9.29 -2.52 -5.48
N PRO A 48 9.01 -2.13 -4.22
CA PRO A 48 7.89 -1.24 -3.93
C PRO A 48 8.19 0.18 -4.46
N PHE A 49 7.24 0.73 -5.22
CA PHE A 49 7.22 2.12 -5.63
C PHE A 49 5.97 2.78 -5.05
N ILE A 50 6.16 3.96 -4.44
CA ILE A 50 5.11 4.72 -3.77
C ILE A 50 5.17 6.16 -4.30
N HIS A 51 4.03 6.67 -4.77
CA HIS A 51 3.90 8.06 -5.21
C HIS A 51 3.83 9.00 -4.00
N ALA A 52 4.40 10.20 -4.11
CA ALA A 52 4.43 11.15 -3.00
C ALA A 52 3.02 11.62 -2.65
N GLY A 53 2.61 11.49 -1.38
CA GLY A 53 1.27 11.80 -0.92
C GLY A 53 0.31 10.60 -0.91
N GLN A 54 0.66 9.49 -1.57
CA GLN A 54 -0.12 8.24 -1.56
C GLN A 54 -0.27 7.68 -0.13
N GLU A 55 0.74 7.86 0.72
CA GLU A 55 0.77 7.36 2.09
C GLU A 55 -0.26 8.03 3.00
N ILE A 56 -0.68 9.25 2.65
CA ILE A 56 -1.71 10.02 3.36
C ILE A 56 -3.00 10.14 2.56
N GLY A 57 -3.11 9.54 1.37
CA GLY A 57 -4.27 9.68 0.49
C GLY A 57 -4.46 11.09 -0.05
N ALA A 58 -3.39 11.67 -0.60
CA ALA A 58 -3.46 12.90 -1.38
C ALA A 58 -4.47 12.76 -2.54
N THR A 59 -5.03 13.88 -2.97
CA THR A 59 -6.07 13.94 -4.00
C THR A 59 -5.69 14.94 -5.07
N LYS A 60 -6.03 14.62 -6.32
CA LYS A 60 -5.98 15.52 -7.48
C LYS A 60 -7.37 16.03 -7.83
N ASN A 61 -8.30 15.99 -6.88
CA ASN A 61 -9.71 16.34 -7.05
C ASN A 61 -10.36 15.61 -8.24
N MET A 62 -10.12 14.30 -8.37
CA MET A 62 -10.62 13.44 -9.45
C MET A 62 -10.08 13.77 -10.85
N ASN A 63 -9.05 14.63 -10.97
CA ASN A 63 -8.36 14.86 -12.23
C ASN A 63 -7.33 13.76 -12.49
N ASP A 64 -7.56 12.99 -13.55
CA ASP A 64 -6.71 11.86 -13.95
C ASP A 64 -5.52 12.29 -14.84
N ASN A 65 -5.43 13.55 -15.24
CA ASN A 65 -4.28 14.09 -15.95
C ASN A 65 -3.99 15.54 -15.55
N THR A 66 -3.00 15.71 -14.68
CA THR A 66 -2.65 16.98 -14.01
C THR A 66 -1.33 17.57 -14.50
N PHE A 67 -0.85 17.18 -15.67
CA PHE A 67 0.47 17.59 -16.18
C PHE A 67 0.68 19.11 -16.26
N ASP A 68 -0.38 19.90 -16.45
CA ASP A 68 -0.37 21.36 -16.56
C ASP A 68 -1.25 22.06 -15.51
N ALA A 69 -1.72 21.33 -14.49
CA ALA A 69 -2.76 21.82 -13.57
C ALA A 69 -2.27 22.67 -12.39
N GLY A 70 -0.97 23.00 -12.35
CA GLY A 70 -0.38 23.87 -11.32
C GLY A 70 -0.39 23.28 -9.90
N ASP A 71 -0.02 24.11 -8.92
CA ASP A 71 0.18 23.70 -7.52
C ASP A 71 -1.13 23.42 -6.78
N ASP A 72 -2.24 24.00 -7.21
CA ASP A 72 -3.55 23.79 -6.59
C ASP A 72 -3.99 22.31 -6.64
N LEU A 73 -3.54 21.56 -7.66
CA LEU A 73 -3.79 20.11 -7.79
C LEU A 73 -2.55 19.23 -7.58
N ASN A 74 -1.34 19.74 -7.83
CA ASN A 74 -0.11 18.94 -7.75
C ASN A 74 0.72 19.19 -6.49
N GLY A 75 0.41 20.23 -5.71
CA GLY A 75 1.14 20.57 -4.51
C GLY A 75 1.01 19.51 -3.41
N LEU A 76 2.08 19.27 -2.67
CA LEU A 76 2.05 18.40 -1.49
C LEU A 76 1.36 19.12 -0.33
N ASP A 77 0.19 18.63 0.08
CA ASP A 77 -0.56 19.18 1.21
C ASP A 77 0.02 18.69 2.55
N TYR A 78 0.92 19.50 3.13
CA TYR A 78 1.48 19.23 4.46
C TYR A 78 0.45 19.35 5.59
N GLY A 79 -0.62 20.13 5.40
CA GLY A 79 -1.71 20.20 6.37
C GLY A 79 -2.47 18.87 6.44
N LEU A 80 -2.69 18.24 5.28
CA LEU A 80 -3.24 16.90 5.18
C LEU A 80 -2.32 15.86 5.85
N ALA A 81 -1.00 16.00 5.68
CA ALA A 81 -0.02 15.11 6.31
C ALA A 81 -0.11 15.15 7.84
N VAL A 82 -0.30 16.34 8.42
CA VAL A 82 -0.54 16.49 9.87
C VAL A 82 -1.88 15.87 10.27
N LYS A 83 -2.94 16.10 9.51
CA LYS A 83 -4.28 15.53 9.78
C LYS A 83 -4.29 14.00 9.73
N ARG A 84 -3.50 13.40 8.84
CA ARG A 84 -3.45 11.95 8.58
C ARG A 84 -2.13 11.32 9.04
N TRP A 85 -1.54 11.87 10.10
CA TRP A 85 -0.23 11.46 10.62
C TRP A 85 -0.11 9.96 10.94
N ASP A 86 -1.20 9.33 11.39
CA ASP A 86 -1.20 7.90 11.69
C ASP A 86 -1.02 7.02 10.44
N TYR A 87 -1.51 7.46 9.28
CA TYR A 87 -1.32 6.77 7.99
C TYR A 87 0.13 6.91 7.51
N TYR A 88 0.69 8.12 7.62
CA TYR A 88 2.12 8.35 7.40
C TYR A 88 2.99 7.46 8.30
N ARG A 89 2.71 7.46 9.61
CA ARG A 89 3.45 6.64 10.59
C ARG A 89 3.38 5.17 10.29
N PHE A 90 2.19 4.66 9.95
CA PHE A 90 2.01 3.27 9.54
C PHE A 90 2.90 2.92 8.33
N MET A 91 2.87 3.75 7.28
CA MET A 91 3.71 3.52 6.09
C MET A 91 5.20 3.52 6.45
N ALA A 92 5.65 4.49 7.24
CA ALA A 92 7.04 4.58 7.69
C ALA A 92 7.46 3.34 8.49
N GLN A 93 6.60 2.85 9.39
CA GLN A 93 6.83 1.63 10.16
C GLN A 93 6.84 0.37 9.29
N ALA A 94 5.94 0.25 8.32
CA ALA A 94 5.90 -0.87 7.39
C ALA A 94 7.18 -0.94 6.53
N ILE A 95 7.64 0.21 6.01
CA ILE A 95 8.90 0.30 5.25
C ILE A 95 10.10 -0.04 6.14
N ALA A 96 10.13 0.49 7.38
CA ALA A 96 11.19 0.19 8.33
C ALA A 96 11.22 -1.30 8.69
N PHE A 97 10.05 -1.91 8.90
CA PHE A 97 9.92 -3.34 9.16
C PHE A 97 10.43 -4.16 7.97
N ARG A 98 10.04 -3.83 6.73
CA ARG A 98 10.60 -4.50 5.54
C ARG A 98 12.12 -4.41 5.53
N LYS A 99 12.69 -3.21 5.70
CA LYS A 99 14.15 -2.99 5.69
C LYS A 99 14.89 -3.79 6.77
N ALA A 100 14.29 -3.96 7.93
CA ALA A 100 14.88 -4.67 9.06
C ALA A 100 14.83 -6.21 8.92
N ASN A 101 14.02 -6.75 8.01
CA ASN A 101 13.80 -8.19 7.85
C ASN A 101 14.19 -8.64 6.43
N PRO A 102 15.44 -9.09 6.19
CA PRO A 102 15.94 -9.50 4.88
C PRO A 102 15.15 -10.64 4.21
N ASP A 103 14.43 -11.45 4.98
CA ASP A 103 13.57 -12.53 4.46
C ASP A 103 12.36 -12.02 3.68
N LEU A 104 12.09 -10.72 3.76
CA LEU A 104 11.09 -10.02 2.95
C LEU A 104 11.70 -9.43 1.65
N TRP A 105 13.00 -9.66 1.39
CA TRP A 105 13.74 -9.18 0.23
C TRP A 105 14.23 -10.34 -0.64
N PHE A 106 13.49 -10.66 -1.68
CA PHE A 106 13.84 -11.72 -2.61
C PHE A 106 14.78 -11.22 -3.71
N GLN A 107 15.83 -12.01 -3.99
CA GLN A 107 16.80 -11.76 -5.05
C GLN A 107 16.56 -12.67 -6.25
N THR A 108 16.02 -13.87 -6.02
CA THR A 108 15.80 -14.87 -7.06
C THR A 108 14.37 -15.39 -7.05
N LYS A 109 13.96 -15.96 -8.19
CA LYS A 109 12.67 -16.64 -8.32
C LYS A 109 12.57 -17.86 -7.39
N ASP A 110 13.66 -18.61 -7.27
CA ASP A 110 13.71 -19.84 -6.48
C ASP A 110 13.51 -19.54 -4.99
N GLU A 111 14.05 -18.42 -4.50
CA GLU A 111 13.78 -17.94 -3.14
C GLU A 111 12.28 -17.67 -2.95
N VAL A 112 11.65 -16.88 -3.83
CA VAL A 112 10.20 -16.62 -3.74
C VAL A 112 9.41 -17.93 -3.71
N GLN A 113 9.72 -18.88 -4.58
CA GLN A 113 8.98 -20.14 -4.69
C GLN A 113 9.18 -21.07 -3.49
N SER A 114 10.33 -21.00 -2.83
CA SER A 114 10.67 -21.88 -1.69
C SER A 114 10.26 -21.29 -0.34
N THR A 115 10.17 -19.96 -0.22
CA THR A 115 9.94 -19.31 1.07
C THR A 115 8.62 -18.54 1.17
N LEU A 116 7.96 -18.18 0.07
CA LEU A 116 6.70 -17.44 0.11
C LEU A 116 5.51 -18.38 -0.15
N SER A 117 4.55 -18.41 0.77
CA SER A 117 3.31 -19.17 0.58
C SER A 117 2.07 -18.33 0.91
N PHE A 118 0.96 -18.70 0.29
CA PHE A 118 -0.31 -18.00 0.40
C PHE A 118 -1.41 -18.96 0.84
N GLU A 119 -2.25 -18.51 1.77
CA GLU A 119 -3.42 -19.24 2.22
C GLU A 119 -4.62 -18.29 2.23
N ASN A 120 -5.72 -18.70 1.62
CA ASN A 120 -6.98 -17.99 1.72
C ASN A 120 -7.74 -18.51 2.95
N ILE A 121 -7.82 -17.69 3.98
CA ILE A 121 -8.56 -18.00 5.20
C ILE A 121 -9.98 -17.41 5.10
N GLU A 122 -10.90 -17.93 5.90
CA GLU A 122 -12.34 -17.61 5.81
C GLU A 122 -12.66 -16.13 5.56
N LYS A 123 -13.74 -15.87 4.82
CA LYS A 123 -14.24 -14.53 4.48
C LYS A 123 -13.31 -13.68 3.60
N GLY A 124 -12.39 -14.34 2.88
CA GLY A 124 -11.57 -13.69 1.85
C GLY A 124 -10.35 -12.97 2.40
N CYS A 125 -9.90 -13.32 3.60
CA CYS A 125 -8.63 -12.84 4.14
C CYS A 125 -7.48 -13.67 3.55
N LEU A 126 -6.41 -13.01 3.12
CA LEU A 126 -5.22 -13.64 2.59
C LEU A 126 -4.13 -13.65 3.67
N LEU A 127 -3.69 -14.84 4.05
CA LEU A 127 -2.47 -15.04 4.83
C LEU A 127 -1.29 -15.22 3.88
N ILE A 128 -0.28 -14.37 4.05
CA ILE A 128 1.01 -14.47 3.39
C ILE A 128 2.03 -14.91 4.42
N ARG A 129 2.69 -16.03 4.18
CA ARG A 129 3.76 -16.55 5.02
C ARG A 129 5.10 -16.37 4.31
N TYR A 130 6.03 -15.75 5.02
CA TYR A 130 7.43 -15.61 4.63
C TYR A 130 8.24 -16.58 5.49
N GLY A 131 8.79 -17.61 4.86
CA GLY A 131 9.80 -18.49 5.42
C GLY A 131 11.12 -17.75 5.58
N ALA A 132 11.78 -17.90 6.72
CA ALA A 132 13.07 -17.27 6.93
C ALA A 132 14.19 -17.97 6.16
N ARG A 133 15.24 -17.21 5.88
CA ARG A 133 16.59 -17.73 5.61
C ARG A 133 17.30 -18.15 6.94
N GLY A 134 16.52 -18.63 7.92
CA GLY A 134 16.89 -18.94 9.31
C GLY A 134 15.72 -19.53 10.11
N ASP A 135 15.68 -19.37 11.44
CA ASP A 135 14.66 -19.99 12.32
C ASP A 135 13.36 -19.17 12.51
N GLY A 136 13.23 -18.03 11.83
CA GLY A 136 12.09 -17.11 11.96
C GLY A 136 10.96 -17.39 10.96
N PHE A 137 9.77 -16.85 11.23
CA PHE A 137 8.70 -16.75 10.24
C PHE A 137 8.01 -15.39 10.37
N HIS A 138 7.62 -14.80 9.25
CA HIS A 138 6.72 -13.65 9.24
C HIS A 138 5.39 -14.02 8.61
N TYR A 139 4.33 -13.49 9.20
CA TYR A 139 2.97 -13.66 8.72
C TYR A 139 2.36 -12.28 8.48
N VAL A 140 1.77 -12.10 7.30
CA VAL A 140 1.00 -10.90 6.94
C VAL A 140 -0.42 -11.32 6.63
N PHE A 141 -1.38 -10.70 7.31
CA PHE A 141 -2.81 -10.91 7.07
C PHE A 141 -3.38 -9.72 6.32
N ILE A 142 -3.96 -9.98 5.15
CA ILE A 142 -4.65 -8.98 4.33
C ILE A 142 -6.14 -9.30 4.36
N ASN A 143 -6.91 -8.55 5.14
CA ASN A 143 -8.35 -8.73 5.24
C ASN A 143 -9.10 -7.58 4.54
N PRO A 144 -9.60 -7.79 3.31
CA PRO A 144 -10.36 -6.77 2.57
C PRO A 144 -11.82 -6.67 3.01
N ALA A 145 -12.30 -7.61 3.83
CA ALA A 145 -13.67 -7.65 4.30
C ALA A 145 -13.94 -6.50 5.29
N ARG A 146 -15.19 -6.03 5.32
CA ARG A 146 -15.62 -5.10 6.37
C ARG A 146 -15.59 -5.85 7.70
N THR A 147 -14.95 -5.27 8.70
CA THR A 147 -15.23 -5.65 10.09
C THR A 147 -16.67 -5.26 10.38
N ALA A 148 -17.48 -6.25 10.78
CA ALA A 148 -18.87 -6.06 11.18
C ALA A 148 -19.00 -5.18 12.42
#